data_AF-A0A3B8IE92-F1
#
_entry.id   AF-A0A3B8IE92-F1
#
_cell.length_a   1.000
_cell.length_b   1.000
_cell.length_c   1.000
_cell.angle_alpha   90.00
_cell.angle_beta   90.00
_cell.angle_gamma   90.00
#
_symmetry.space_group_name_H-M   'P 1'
#
loop_
_entity.id
_entity.type
_entity.pdbx_description
1 polymer ?
#
loop_
_entity_poly.entity_id
_entity_poly.type
_entity_poly.pdbx_seq_one_letter_code
_entity_poly.pdbx_strand_id
1 'polypeptide(L)'
;MWNWKTWQGKRYLTCGLLTRPHGFFTSAFYPISHQDLVSALSETAEGIRGKQVHGNTVLTPTQAQKAPQNEEGYAFTDGLLSDAADQGLFVLSADCTPALLEDVSTGQVAAVHAGWQGTALGVVKKAAQRMLDTGSRTTDLRVALGPAIAGEVYQVGEDVALEVAQSLYPIDSIPS
;
A
#
# COMPACT_ATOMS: atom_id res chain seq x y z
N MET A 1 7.48 10.83 -12.23
CA MET A 1 6.56 11.08 -13.37
C MET A 1 5.65 9.88 -13.54
N TRP A 2 4.36 10.09 -13.82
CA TRP A 2 3.35 9.04 -13.95
C TRP A 2 3.24 8.53 -15.39
N ASN A 3 3.12 7.21 -15.57
CA ASN A 3 3.10 6.57 -16.89
C ASN A 3 1.96 5.55 -16.99
N TRP A 4 1.19 5.63 -18.08
CA TRP A 4 0.16 4.64 -18.39
C TRP A 4 0.77 3.38 -19.02
N LYS A 5 0.26 2.22 -18.62
CA LYS A 5 0.56 0.91 -19.18
C LYS A 5 -0.73 0.21 -19.60
N THR A 6 -0.61 -0.78 -20.47
CA THR A 6 -1.74 -1.57 -20.98
C THR A 6 -1.48 -3.06 -20.81
N TRP A 7 -2.47 -3.80 -20.33
CA TRP A 7 -2.45 -5.25 -20.25
C TRP A 7 -3.84 -5.79 -20.56
N GLN A 8 -3.93 -6.76 -21.48
CA GLN A 8 -5.20 -7.32 -21.99
C GLN A 8 -6.22 -6.22 -22.40
N GLY A 9 -5.74 -5.16 -23.07
CA GLY A 9 -6.56 -4.02 -23.51
C GLY A 9 -7.01 -3.05 -22.41
N LYS A 10 -6.68 -3.31 -21.13
CA LYS A 10 -7.02 -2.46 -19.99
C LYS A 10 -5.82 -1.62 -19.54
N ARG A 11 -6.07 -0.43 -18.99
CA ARG A 11 -5.01 0.52 -18.60
C ARG A 11 -4.80 0.59 -17.09
N TYR A 12 -3.56 0.55 -16.67
CA TYR A 12 -3.12 0.78 -15.29
C TYR A 12 -1.99 1.82 -15.26
N LEU A 13 -1.78 2.44 -14.10
CA LEU A 13 -0.81 3.52 -13.94
C LEU A 13 0.46 3.02 -13.22
N THR A 14 1.61 3.57 -13.58
CA THR A 14 2.90 3.32 -12.94
C THR A 14 3.57 4.64 -12.59
N CYS A 15 4.43 4.65 -11.58
CA CYS A 15 5.21 5.81 -11.16
C CYS A 15 6.69 5.58 -11.45
N GLY A 16 7.31 6.48 -12.22
CA GLY A 16 8.74 6.41 -12.54
C GLY A 16 9.68 6.65 -11.35
N LEU A 17 9.16 6.87 -10.13
CA LEU A 17 9.97 6.84 -8.90
C LEU A 17 10.29 5.42 -8.43
N LEU A 18 9.47 4.45 -8.83
CA LEU A 18 9.60 3.04 -8.45
C LEU A 18 10.25 2.28 -9.61
N THR A 19 11.15 1.35 -9.29
CA THR A 19 11.91 0.55 -10.26
C THR A 19 11.45 -0.90 -10.30
N ARG A 20 10.85 -1.43 -9.23
CA ARG A 20 10.26 -2.78 -9.23
C ARG A 20 8.98 -2.82 -10.08
N PRO A 21 8.58 -3.98 -10.64
CA PRO A 21 7.27 -4.13 -11.27
C PRO A 21 6.15 -3.74 -10.31
N HIS A 22 5.31 -2.80 -10.71
CA HIS A 22 4.24 -2.26 -9.87
C HIS A 22 3.12 -1.69 -10.74
N GLY A 23 1.94 -1.43 -10.15
CA GLY A 23 0.84 -0.81 -10.86
C GLY A 23 -0.28 -0.34 -9.93
N PHE A 24 -0.93 0.76 -10.33
CA PHE A 24 -2.21 1.21 -9.79
C PHE A 24 -3.29 0.86 -10.81
N PHE A 25 -4.02 -0.22 -10.54
CA PHE A 25 -5.04 -0.76 -11.42
C PHE A 25 -6.36 0.01 -11.28
N THR A 26 -7.10 0.09 -12.38
CA THR A 26 -8.41 0.75 -12.42
C THR A 26 -9.55 -0.25 -12.21
N SER A 27 -10.77 0.23 -11.99
CA SER A 27 -11.97 -0.61 -11.89
C SER A 27 -12.21 -1.48 -13.13
N ALA A 28 -11.64 -1.14 -14.29
CA ALA A 28 -11.71 -1.95 -15.51
C ALA A 28 -11.13 -3.36 -15.35
N PHE A 29 -10.28 -3.60 -14.33
CA PHE A 29 -9.72 -4.91 -14.02
C PHE A 29 -10.65 -5.78 -13.18
N TYR A 30 -11.77 -5.28 -12.65
CA TYR A 30 -12.76 -6.14 -12.00
C TYR A 30 -13.45 -7.05 -13.05
N PRO A 31 -13.71 -8.35 -12.75
CA PRO A 31 -13.51 -9.06 -11.49
C PRO A 31 -12.21 -9.90 -11.43
N ILE A 32 -11.17 -9.52 -12.19
CA ILE A 32 -9.91 -10.28 -12.22
C ILE A 32 -9.32 -10.36 -10.81
N SER A 33 -9.03 -11.57 -10.36
CA SER A 33 -8.50 -11.81 -9.01
C SER A 33 -7.06 -11.29 -8.90
N HIS A 34 -6.62 -10.93 -7.70
CA HIS A 34 -5.21 -10.63 -7.42
C HIS A 34 -4.25 -11.76 -7.83
N GLN A 35 -4.69 -13.02 -7.74
CA GLN A 35 -3.92 -14.20 -8.16
C GLN A 35 -3.67 -14.20 -9.68
N ASP A 36 -4.61 -13.71 -10.48
CA ASP A 36 -4.44 -13.61 -11.94
C ASP A 36 -3.79 -12.28 -12.34
N LEU A 37 -4.16 -11.19 -11.66
CA LEU A 37 -3.75 -9.82 -11.98
C LEU A 37 -2.24 -9.61 -11.81
N VAL A 38 -1.59 -10.38 -10.94
CA VAL A 38 -0.14 -10.39 -10.78
C VAL A 38 0.61 -10.65 -12.09
N SER A 39 0.00 -11.39 -13.03
CA SER A 39 0.54 -11.64 -14.37
C SER A 39 0.72 -10.39 -15.23
N ALA A 40 0.10 -9.26 -14.84
CA ALA A 40 0.37 -7.96 -15.47
C ALA A 40 1.71 -7.35 -15.04
N LEU A 41 2.30 -7.84 -13.95
CA LEU A 41 3.52 -7.33 -13.32
C LEU A 41 4.68 -8.34 -13.39
N SER A 42 4.40 -9.63 -13.17
CA SER A 42 5.38 -10.71 -13.20
C SER A 42 4.72 -12.04 -13.56
N GLU A 43 5.41 -12.86 -14.36
CA GLU A 43 4.95 -14.21 -14.75
C GLU A 43 5.15 -15.26 -13.63
N THR A 44 6.05 -14.99 -12.68
CA THR A 44 6.46 -15.95 -11.64
C THR A 44 5.90 -15.62 -10.26
N ALA A 45 5.44 -14.39 -10.04
CA ALA A 45 5.05 -13.95 -8.72
C ALA A 45 3.66 -14.45 -8.30
N GLU A 46 3.52 -14.80 -7.03
CA GLU A 46 2.23 -15.11 -6.43
C GLU A 46 1.52 -13.81 -5.99
N GLY A 47 0.26 -13.65 -6.38
CA GLY A 47 -0.57 -12.53 -5.94
C GLY A 47 -1.04 -12.73 -4.50
N ILE A 48 -0.71 -11.80 -3.61
CA ILE A 48 -0.98 -11.88 -2.17
C ILE A 48 -1.78 -10.65 -1.74
N ARG A 49 -2.86 -10.85 -0.99
CA ARG A 49 -3.65 -9.78 -0.38
C ARG A 49 -4.08 -10.14 1.04
N GLY A 50 -4.48 -9.13 1.79
CA GLY A 50 -5.17 -9.30 3.07
C GLY A 50 -6.65 -8.94 3.02
N LYS A 51 -7.31 -9.09 4.17
CA LYS A 51 -8.60 -8.49 4.49
C LYS A 51 -8.34 -7.13 5.14
N GLN A 52 -8.52 -6.07 4.37
CA GLN A 52 -8.40 -4.69 4.86
C GLN A 52 -9.52 -4.37 5.84
N VAL A 53 -9.16 -3.74 6.97
CA VAL A 53 -10.07 -3.38 8.07
C VAL A 53 -9.94 -1.91 8.48
N HIS A 54 -9.28 -1.09 7.66
CA HIS A 54 -9.01 0.33 7.91
C HIS A 54 -8.17 0.58 9.18
N GLY A 55 -7.39 -0.41 9.59
CA GLY A 55 -6.44 -0.30 10.70
C GLY A 55 -5.04 0.13 10.24
N ASN A 56 -4.04 -0.16 11.07
CA ASN A 56 -2.62 0.06 10.75
C ASN A 56 -1.78 -1.21 10.77
N THR A 57 -2.41 -2.39 10.75
CA THR A 57 -1.67 -3.65 10.70
C THR A 57 -1.00 -3.78 9.33
N VAL A 58 0.30 -4.06 9.36
CA VAL A 58 1.10 -4.39 8.18
C VAL A 58 1.70 -5.75 8.50
N LEU A 59 1.58 -6.74 7.61
CA LEU A 59 2.11 -8.09 7.78
C LEU A 59 3.03 -8.45 6.61
N THR A 60 3.97 -9.37 6.83
CA THR A 60 4.59 -10.06 5.69
C THR A 60 3.72 -11.24 5.26
N PRO A 61 3.86 -11.75 4.03
CA PRO A 61 3.18 -12.98 3.61
C PRO A 61 3.37 -14.15 4.59
N THR A 62 4.59 -14.38 5.08
CA THR A 62 4.86 -15.44 6.07
C THR A 62 4.10 -15.21 7.38
N GLN A 63 3.97 -13.95 7.81
CA GLN A 63 3.19 -13.60 9.01
C GLN A 63 1.69 -13.75 8.77
N ALA A 64 1.19 -13.37 7.59
CA ALA A 64 -0.22 -13.47 7.22
C ALA A 64 -0.74 -14.92 7.24
N GLN A 65 0.11 -15.90 6.90
CA GLN A 65 -0.23 -17.32 7.01
C GLN A 65 -0.49 -17.79 8.45
N LYS A 66 0.02 -17.06 9.46
CA LYS A 66 -0.07 -17.40 10.88
C LYS A 66 -1.04 -16.51 11.66
N ALA A 67 -1.50 -15.43 11.05
CA ALA A 67 -2.40 -14.47 11.66
C ALA A 67 -3.86 -14.98 11.61
N PRO A 68 -4.77 -14.41 12.43
CA PRO A 68 -6.20 -14.66 12.27
C PRO A 68 -6.69 -14.29 10.87
N GLN A 69 -7.52 -15.15 10.28
CA GLN A 69 -8.03 -15.01 8.91
C GLN A 69 -9.56 -14.96 8.90
N ASN A 70 -10.13 -14.34 7.87
CA ASN A 70 -11.57 -14.46 7.61
C ASN A 70 -11.90 -15.83 6.99
N GLU A 71 -13.19 -16.08 6.72
CA GLU A 71 -13.68 -17.34 6.13
C GLU A 71 -13.08 -17.65 4.75
N GLU A 72 -12.57 -16.63 4.05
CA GLU A 72 -11.90 -16.76 2.75
C GLU A 72 -10.39 -17.01 2.87
N GLY A 73 -9.84 -17.10 4.08
CA GLY A 73 -8.41 -17.34 4.33
C GLY A 73 -7.51 -16.09 4.27
N TYR A 74 -8.08 -14.88 4.24
CA TYR A 74 -7.29 -13.64 4.23
C TYR A 74 -7.04 -13.13 5.65
N ALA A 75 -5.76 -12.88 5.97
CA ALA A 75 -5.37 -12.25 7.22
C ALA A 75 -5.88 -10.81 7.33
N PHE A 76 -6.28 -10.38 8.52
CA PHE A 76 -6.70 -8.99 8.77
C PHE A 76 -5.49 -8.05 8.77
N THR A 77 -5.33 -7.28 7.69
CA THR A 77 -4.21 -6.35 7.51
C THR A 77 -4.54 -5.27 6.48
N ASP A 78 -4.01 -4.07 6.70
CA ASP A 78 -4.13 -2.92 5.79
C ASP A 78 -2.82 -2.63 5.05
N GLY A 79 -1.77 -3.40 5.31
CA GLY A 79 -0.56 -3.38 4.50
C GLY A 79 0.12 -4.74 4.42
N LEU A 80 0.90 -4.91 3.36
CA LEU A 80 1.77 -6.05 3.16
C LEU A 80 3.20 -5.58 2.90
N LEU A 81 4.17 -6.31 3.44
CA LEU A 81 5.60 -6.12 3.25
C LEU A 81 6.23 -7.41 2.72
N SER A 82 7.01 -7.34 1.64
CA SER A 82 7.64 -8.54 1.06
C SER A 82 8.69 -9.11 2.02
N ASP A 83 8.72 -10.43 2.16
CA ASP A 83 9.75 -11.16 2.91
C ASP A 83 10.41 -12.28 2.09
N ALA A 84 10.02 -12.46 0.83
CA ALA A 84 10.67 -13.34 -0.13
C ALA A 84 10.57 -12.79 -1.57
N ALA A 85 11.33 -13.39 -2.49
CA ALA A 85 11.20 -13.14 -3.92
C ALA A 85 9.85 -13.67 -4.45
N ASP A 86 9.47 -13.24 -5.66
CA ASP A 86 8.26 -13.70 -6.36
C ASP A 86 6.95 -13.47 -5.58
N GLN A 87 6.88 -12.39 -4.81
CA GLN A 87 5.68 -11.95 -4.07
C GLN A 87 5.08 -10.69 -4.70
N GLY A 88 3.88 -10.80 -5.26
CA GLY A 88 3.09 -9.66 -5.74
C GLY A 88 2.12 -9.19 -4.67
N LEU A 89 2.36 -8.02 -4.07
CA LEU A 89 1.56 -7.51 -2.96
C LEU A 89 0.40 -6.63 -3.45
N PHE A 90 -0.82 -6.96 -3.03
CA PHE A 90 -2.04 -6.26 -3.44
C PHE A 90 -2.78 -5.66 -2.24
N VAL A 91 -3.19 -4.41 -2.41
CA VAL A 91 -4.20 -3.74 -1.61
C VAL A 91 -5.30 -3.23 -2.54
N LEU A 92 -6.54 -3.30 -2.09
CA LEU A 92 -7.69 -2.76 -2.80
C LEU A 92 -7.90 -1.32 -2.37
N SER A 93 -8.36 -0.47 -3.27
CA SER A 93 -8.84 0.86 -2.89
C SER A 93 -10.07 1.22 -3.71
N ALA A 94 -11.10 1.67 -3.00
CA ALA A 94 -12.17 2.51 -3.53
C ALA A 94 -12.13 3.76 -2.65
N ASP A 95 -11.70 4.88 -3.22
CA ASP A 95 -11.61 6.22 -2.62
C ASP A 95 -10.45 6.47 -1.62
N CYS A 96 -9.88 5.44 -1.00
CA CYS A 96 -8.72 5.55 -0.12
C CYS A 96 -7.40 5.77 -0.90
N THR A 97 -6.35 6.30 -0.27
CA THR A 97 -5.05 6.47 -0.95
C THR A 97 -4.24 5.17 -0.87
N PRO A 98 -3.97 4.46 -1.98
CA PRO A 98 -3.02 3.36 -1.96
C PRO A 98 -1.59 3.92 -1.96
N ALA A 99 -0.72 3.36 -1.12
CA ALA A 99 0.70 3.69 -1.09
C ALA A 99 1.53 2.45 -1.45
N LEU A 100 2.45 2.62 -2.40
CA LEU A 100 3.47 1.64 -2.74
C LEU A 100 4.83 2.15 -2.28
N LEU A 101 5.57 1.31 -1.56
CA LEU A 101 6.91 1.61 -1.07
C LEU A 101 7.90 0.61 -1.66
N GLU A 102 9.10 1.09 -1.97
CA GLU A 102 10.21 0.31 -2.47
C GLU A 102 11.50 0.77 -1.79
N ASP A 103 12.33 -0.16 -1.35
CA ASP A 103 13.75 0.09 -1.11
C ASP A 103 14.53 -0.31 -2.37
N VAL A 104 15.15 0.68 -3.03
CA VAL A 104 15.87 0.46 -4.30
C VAL A 104 17.20 -0.29 -4.12
N SER A 105 17.73 -0.37 -2.90
CA SER A 105 18.97 -1.05 -2.55
C SER A 105 18.73 -2.52 -2.19
N THR A 106 17.70 -2.82 -1.39
CA THR A 106 17.41 -4.19 -0.92
C THR A 106 16.43 -4.92 -1.83
N GLY A 107 15.64 -4.19 -2.62
CA GLY A 107 14.55 -4.72 -3.44
C GLY A 107 13.28 -5.03 -2.66
N GLN A 108 13.24 -4.72 -1.36
CA GLN A 108 12.07 -4.92 -0.52
C GLN A 108 10.94 -3.96 -0.94
N VAL A 109 9.70 -4.46 -0.98
CA VAL A 109 8.52 -3.68 -1.40
C VAL A 109 7.39 -3.81 -0.40
N ALA A 110 6.55 -2.78 -0.31
CA ALA A 110 5.33 -2.81 0.47
C ALA A 110 4.15 -2.22 -0.31
N ALA A 111 2.96 -2.77 -0.08
CA ALA A 111 1.70 -2.24 -0.57
C ALA A 111 0.79 -1.93 0.63
N VAL A 112 0.27 -0.71 0.71
CA VAL A 112 -0.45 -0.20 1.87
C VAL A 112 -1.75 0.48 1.47
N HIS A 113 -2.83 0.07 2.11
CA HIS A 113 -4.11 0.73 2.07
C HIS A 113 -4.14 1.86 3.10
N ALA A 114 -4.01 3.10 2.65
CA ALA A 114 -4.09 4.27 3.51
C ALA A 114 -5.43 4.99 3.32
N GLY A 115 -6.50 4.41 3.88
CA GLY A 115 -7.73 5.14 4.15
C GLY A 115 -7.51 6.21 5.22
N TRP A 116 -8.51 7.08 5.47
CA TRP A 116 -8.35 8.16 6.45
C TRP A 116 -8.02 7.64 7.85
N GLN A 117 -8.69 6.56 8.32
CA GLN A 117 -8.42 5.92 9.61
C GLN A 117 -7.01 5.32 9.66
N GLY A 118 -6.62 4.57 8.63
CA GLY A 118 -5.28 4.01 8.55
C GLY A 118 -4.20 5.09 8.52
N THR A 119 -4.47 6.23 7.89
CA THR A 119 -3.58 7.39 7.84
C THR A 119 -3.44 8.05 9.21
N ALA A 120 -4.56 8.28 9.92
CA ALA A 120 -4.55 8.76 11.31
C ALA A 120 -3.76 7.80 12.23
N LEU A 121 -3.92 6.49 12.02
CA LEU A 121 -3.18 5.45 12.74
C LEU A 121 -1.73 5.23 12.23
N GLY A 122 -1.27 6.02 11.25
CA GLY A 122 0.11 6.00 10.75
C GLY A 122 0.50 4.74 9.97
N VAL A 123 -0.40 4.10 9.24
CA VAL A 123 -0.15 2.82 8.55
C VAL A 123 1.04 2.87 7.57
N VAL A 124 1.18 3.96 6.81
CA VAL A 124 2.32 4.14 5.88
C VAL A 124 3.64 4.31 6.65
N LYS A 125 3.63 5.08 7.74
CA LYS A 125 4.79 5.25 8.63
C LYS A 125 5.19 3.92 9.26
N LYS A 126 4.22 3.09 9.67
CA LYS A 126 4.45 1.76 10.22
C LYS A 126 5.05 0.81 9.18
N ALA A 127 4.58 0.84 7.94
CA ALA A 127 5.19 0.08 6.85
C ALA A 127 6.66 0.50 6.62
N ALA A 128 6.92 1.80 6.50
CA ALA A 128 8.27 2.33 6.32
C ALA A 128 9.19 1.96 7.50
N GLN A 129 8.72 2.10 8.74
CA GLN A 129 9.50 1.71 9.92
C GLN A 129 9.88 0.23 9.90
N ARG A 130 8.94 -0.65 9.54
CA ARG A 130 9.23 -2.08 9.39
C ARG A 130 10.28 -2.37 8.31
N MET A 131 10.28 -1.61 7.22
CA MET A 131 11.33 -1.72 6.19
C MET A 131 12.70 -1.33 6.77
N LEU A 132 12.76 -0.23 7.53
CA LEU A 132 13.99 0.22 8.19
C LEU A 132 14.49 -0.80 9.22
N ASP A 133 13.59 -1.36 10.02
CA ASP A 133 13.91 -2.37 11.05
C ASP A 133 14.47 -3.67 10.42
N THR A 134 14.21 -3.91 9.14
CA THR A 134 14.70 -5.08 8.39
C THR A 134 15.87 -4.76 7.46
N GLY A 135 16.50 -3.60 7.64
CA GLY A 135 17.77 -3.24 6.98
C GLY A 135 17.65 -2.22 5.86
N SER A 136 16.45 -1.71 5.57
CA SER A 136 16.28 -0.61 4.61
C SER A 136 16.85 0.70 5.15
N ARG A 137 17.17 1.63 4.26
CA ARG A 137 17.60 3.00 4.64
C ARG A 137 16.65 4.03 4.10
N THR A 138 16.40 5.08 4.86
CA THR A 138 15.51 6.19 4.46
C THR A 138 15.90 6.83 3.12
N THR A 139 17.20 6.90 2.82
CA THR A 139 17.73 7.44 1.55
C THR A 139 17.41 6.56 0.33
N ASP A 140 17.16 5.27 0.55
CA ASP A 140 16.88 4.28 -0.49
C ASP A 140 15.38 4.00 -0.62
N LEU A 141 14.57 4.44 0.34
CA LEU A 141 13.12 4.35 0.26
C LEU A 141 12.55 5.29 -0.80
N ARG A 142 11.64 4.75 -1.61
CA ARG A 142 10.81 5.48 -2.56
C ARG A 142 9.35 5.17 -2.26
N VAL A 143 8.51 6.18 -2.33
CA VAL A 143 7.08 6.06 -2.03
C VAL A 143 6.29 6.65 -3.20
N ALA A 144 5.34 5.90 -3.73
CA ALA A 144 4.35 6.39 -4.68
C ALA A 144 2.95 6.31 -4.05
N LEU A 145 2.29 7.45 -3.96
CA LEU A 145 0.88 7.55 -3.56
C LEU A 145 0.03 7.51 -4.82
N GLY A 146 -0.79 6.47 -4.96
CA GLY A 146 -1.65 6.30 -6.13
C GLY A 146 -2.83 7.26 -6.15
N PRO A 147 -3.65 7.19 -7.21
CA PRO A 147 -4.86 8.00 -7.31
C PRO A 147 -5.78 7.76 -6.10
N ALA A 148 -6.19 8.85 -5.44
CA ALA A 148 -7.22 8.88 -4.41
C ALA A 148 -8.23 9.97 -4.76
N ILE A 149 -9.42 9.94 -4.17
CA ILE A 149 -10.34 11.09 -4.30
C ILE A 149 -9.66 12.33 -3.70
N ALA A 150 -9.54 13.39 -4.49
CA ALA A 150 -9.00 14.67 -4.05
C ALA A 150 -9.96 15.37 -3.08
N GLY A 151 -9.41 16.13 -2.13
CA GLY A 151 -10.16 16.79 -1.04
C GLY A 151 -11.29 17.73 -1.46
N GLU A 152 -11.40 18.13 -2.73
CA GLU A 152 -12.53 18.92 -3.23
C GLU A 152 -13.88 18.16 -3.18
N VAL A 153 -13.85 16.82 -3.09
CA VAL A 153 -15.06 15.96 -2.97
C VAL A 153 -15.09 15.18 -1.65
N TYR A 154 -13.96 15.12 -0.92
CA TYR A 154 -13.86 14.42 0.37
C TYR A 154 -14.19 15.39 1.51
N GLN A 155 -15.48 15.64 1.75
CA GLN A 155 -15.94 16.32 2.96
C GLN A 155 -15.67 15.43 4.19
N VAL A 156 -14.45 15.49 4.71
CA VAL A 156 -14.14 15.00 6.06
C VAL A 156 -14.48 16.07 7.07
N GLY A 157 -15.11 15.68 8.18
CA GLY A 157 -15.34 16.58 9.31
C GLY A 157 -14.03 17.12 9.87
N GLU A 158 -14.08 18.26 10.56
CA GLU A 158 -12.91 18.89 11.18
C GLU A 158 -12.18 17.94 12.16
N ASP A 159 -12.91 17.00 12.76
CA ASP A 159 -12.41 15.95 13.65
C ASP A 159 -11.42 15.00 12.95
N VAL A 160 -11.75 14.54 11.74
CA VAL A 160 -10.89 13.65 10.94
C VAL A 160 -9.65 14.40 10.44
N ALA A 161 -9.80 15.66 10.04
CA ALA A 161 -8.67 16.50 9.63
C ALA A 161 -7.72 16.76 10.80
N LEU A 162 -8.26 16.98 12.01
CA LEU A 162 -7.47 17.19 13.23
C LEU A 162 -6.72 15.92 13.62
N GLU A 163 -7.36 14.75 13.56
CA GLU A 163 -6.74 13.47 13.92
C GLU A 163 -5.58 13.11 12.97
N VAL A 164 -5.76 13.33 11.66
CA VAL A 164 -4.69 13.17 10.67
C VAL A 164 -3.57 14.19 10.89
N ALA A 165 -3.89 15.46 11.17
CA ALA A 165 -2.87 16.47 11.44
C ALA A 165 -2.04 16.15 12.70
N GLN A 166 -2.69 15.67 13.76
CA GLN A 166 -2.03 15.26 15.01
C GLN A 166 -1.13 14.03 14.83
N SER A 167 -1.47 13.11 13.93
CA SER A 167 -0.61 11.95 13.65
C SER A 167 0.64 12.31 12.84
N LEU A 168 0.58 13.40 12.06
CA LEU A 168 1.70 13.93 11.27
C LEU A 168 2.62 14.83 12.10
N TYR A 169 2.06 15.59 13.06
CA TYR A 169 2.79 16.50 13.94
C TYR A 169 2.46 16.19 15.41
N PRO A 170 3.30 15.40 16.12
CA PRO A 170 3.18 15.26 17.57
C PRO A 170 3.28 16.66 18.21
N ILE A 171 2.37 16.98 19.14
CA ILE A 171 2.17 18.29 19.77
C ILE A 171 3.47 18.89 20.36
N ASP A 172 4.50 18.08 20.61
CA ASP A 172 5.82 18.52 21.09
C ASP A 172 6.71 19.22 20.04
N SER A 173 6.25 19.38 18.79
CA SER A 173 7.05 19.97 17.70
C SER A 173 6.53 21.31 17.15
N ILE A 174 5.57 21.95 17.82
CA ILE A 174 5.21 23.36 17.54
C ILE A 174 6.02 24.25 18.48
N PRO A 175 7.00 25.03 17.99
CA PRO A 175 7.61 26.05 18.83
C PRO A 175 6.54 27.08 19.22
N SER A 176 6.50 27.40 20.51
CA SER A 176 5.68 28.47 21.11
C SER A 176 5.78 29.80 20.36
#